data_AF-A0A2V7D9W8-F1
#
_entry.id   AF-A0A2V7D9W8-F1
#
_cell.length_a   1.000
_cell.length_b   1.000
_cell.length_c   1.000
_cell.angle_alpha   90.00
_cell.angle_beta   90.00
_cell.angle_gamma   90.00
#
_symmetry.space_group_name_H-M   'P 1'
#
loop_
_entity.id
_entity.type
_entity.pdbx_description
1 polymer ?
#
loop_
_entity_poly.entity_id
_entity_poly.type
_entity_poly.pdbx_seq_one_letter_code
_entity_poly.pdbx_strand_id
1 'polypeptide(L)'
;MKIAIGIVVGASMLAITVGPVGAQTYDSGSTGVDGAFTLPNATCPTSPNCTLTLPASGEYNFTTVNIPQGWTLRFNKNTSNTPVVIRASGNVTIIGTIDVSGANGGSSAQNATFLGPNGAAGGPGGFSGGTGASGIVSTMGGAGGGPGGGAGGDVNGSAGLGGGGAGFFLSGANAPSGGGVGGGVYGTAQLLPIVGGSGGGAGGTTFGNTGGGGGGGGGALVIASSGTITFGQPSGFGTILAKGGNGGANNIAPPGIGGGGGGSGGAVRLAATTITSAVNGSGVINVSGGTAPTGTGGAGAGARGRIRIESYTNTAQVSLVGATPSVVLQPRPVVLPNTPTLRITAVGGVSTPTTPAASFGIPDVVLPATTTNPVQISLAAAQVPLGTTVIVSVKALTGAGSSTLSGGLAGTVASSTATASVTLPTNQPSIITASATFDLVASSGQGPFYAEGERVERVRIAASLGGATRVTYITASGREIAAALLQ
;
A
#
# COMPACT_ATOMS: atom_id res chain seq x y z
N MET A 1 -15.77 -30.43 85.98
CA MET A 1 -15.08 -30.86 84.73
C MET A 1 -15.08 -29.67 83.77
N LYS A 2 -14.01 -28.88 83.76
CA LYS A 2 -13.79 -27.75 82.83
C LYS A 2 -12.57 -28.13 82.00
N ILE A 3 -12.75 -28.36 80.71
CA ILE A 3 -11.68 -28.70 79.77
C ILE A 3 -11.30 -27.41 79.04
N ALA A 4 -10.04 -27.01 79.19
CA ALA A 4 -9.42 -25.96 78.39
C ALA A 4 -9.01 -26.56 77.03
N ILE A 5 -9.37 -25.90 75.93
CA ILE A 5 -8.89 -26.23 74.58
C ILE A 5 -8.05 -25.03 74.11
N GLY A 6 -6.75 -25.26 73.97
CA GLY A 6 -5.79 -24.30 73.44
C GLY A 6 -5.91 -24.14 71.93
N ILE A 7 -5.83 -22.90 71.46
CA ILE A 7 -5.76 -22.54 70.04
C ILE A 7 -4.31 -22.71 69.58
N VAL A 8 -4.08 -23.56 68.58
CA VAL A 8 -2.82 -23.63 67.83
C VAL A 8 -3.04 -22.90 66.50
N VAL A 9 -2.34 -21.78 66.30
CA VAL A 9 -2.30 -21.06 65.02
C VAL A 9 -1.22 -21.68 64.15
N GLY A 10 -1.61 -22.48 63.16
CA GLY A 10 -0.72 -23.00 62.13
C GLY A 10 -0.65 -22.03 60.95
N ALA A 11 0.46 -21.31 60.80
CA ALA A 11 0.75 -20.52 59.61
C ALA A 11 1.18 -21.44 58.46
N SER A 12 0.25 -21.78 57.57
CA SER A 12 0.56 -22.47 56.32
C SER A 12 1.07 -21.46 55.28
N MET A 13 2.40 -21.38 55.10
CA MET A 13 3.00 -20.71 53.95
C MET A 13 2.71 -21.52 52.68
N LEU A 14 1.82 -21.00 51.82
CA LEU A 14 1.64 -21.50 50.48
C LEU A 14 2.80 -20.99 49.61
N ALA A 15 3.82 -21.83 49.41
CA ALA A 15 4.91 -21.54 48.48
C ALA A 15 4.38 -21.59 47.05
N ILE A 16 4.12 -20.42 46.45
CA ILE A 16 3.87 -20.28 45.01
C ILE A 16 5.18 -20.57 44.30
N THR A 17 5.34 -21.78 43.79
CA THR A 17 6.42 -22.11 42.87
C THR A 17 6.16 -21.37 41.56
N VAL A 18 6.85 -20.25 41.37
CA VAL A 18 6.90 -19.57 40.07
C VAL A 18 7.70 -20.48 39.15
N GLY A 19 7.02 -21.29 38.34
CA GLY A 19 7.66 -22.01 37.24
C GLY A 19 8.38 -21.00 36.33
N PRO A 20 9.41 -21.40 35.56
CA PRO A 20 10.09 -20.49 34.65
C PRO A 20 9.05 -19.85 33.72
N VAL A 21 8.89 -18.53 33.84
CA VAL A 21 8.09 -17.74 32.90
C VAL A 21 8.82 -17.86 31.57
N GLY A 22 8.34 -18.74 30.69
CA GLY A 22 8.86 -18.84 29.33
C GLY A 22 8.75 -17.47 28.69
N ALA A 23 9.87 -16.88 28.28
CA ALA A 23 9.86 -15.66 27.49
C ALA A 23 8.98 -15.90 26.26
N GLN A 24 7.96 -15.06 26.07
CA GLN A 24 7.09 -15.18 24.90
C GLN A 24 7.93 -14.93 23.66
N THR A 25 7.92 -15.88 22.72
CA THR A 25 8.66 -15.80 21.46
C THR A 25 7.70 -15.59 20.31
N TYR A 26 8.10 -14.74 19.36
CA TYR A 26 7.38 -14.52 18.13
C TYR A 26 8.05 -15.31 17.02
N ASP A 27 7.26 -15.92 16.14
CA ASP A 27 7.78 -16.52 14.91
C ASP A 27 7.47 -15.60 13.72
N SER A 28 8.52 -15.09 13.09
CA SER A 28 8.41 -14.31 11.85
C SER A 28 7.91 -15.11 10.66
N GLY A 29 7.99 -16.45 10.71
CA GLY A 29 7.74 -17.33 9.57
C GLY A 29 8.79 -17.19 8.47
N SER A 30 10.01 -16.74 8.80
CA SER A 30 11.14 -16.73 7.85
C SER A 30 11.65 -18.15 7.62
N THR A 31 11.80 -18.55 6.36
CA THR A 31 12.42 -19.83 5.99
C THR A 31 13.94 -19.81 6.05
N GLY A 32 14.57 -18.63 6.12
CA GLY A 32 16.03 -18.46 6.09
C GLY A 32 16.69 -18.77 4.74
N VAL A 33 15.91 -19.00 3.68
CA VAL A 33 16.43 -19.40 2.36
C VAL A 33 17.34 -18.35 1.72
N ASP A 34 17.17 -17.07 2.07
CA ASP A 34 17.98 -15.97 1.54
C ASP A 34 19.27 -15.72 2.37
N GLY A 35 19.53 -16.56 3.39
CA GLY A 35 20.73 -16.47 4.21
C GLY A 35 20.81 -15.18 5.04
N ALA A 36 22.02 -14.82 5.47
CA ALA A 36 22.25 -13.59 6.23
C ALA A 36 22.40 -12.40 5.27
N PHE A 37 21.62 -11.34 5.49
CA PHE A 37 21.75 -10.09 4.76
C PHE A 37 22.56 -9.09 5.58
N THR A 38 23.75 -8.74 5.12
CA THR A 38 24.59 -7.70 5.72
C THR A 38 25.12 -6.81 4.63
N LEU A 39 25.10 -5.49 4.82
CA LEU A 39 25.79 -4.56 3.92
C LEU A 39 27.15 -4.14 4.49
N PRO A 40 28.18 -3.90 3.65
CA PRO A 40 28.26 -4.26 2.22
C PRO A 40 28.12 -5.77 1.96
N ASN A 41 27.68 -6.14 0.75
CA ASN A 41 27.68 -7.53 0.26
C ASN A 41 28.08 -7.60 -1.22
N ALA A 42 28.05 -8.80 -1.81
CA ALA A 42 28.38 -9.00 -3.23
C ALA A 42 27.49 -8.21 -4.20
N THR A 43 26.21 -7.99 -3.87
CA THR A 43 25.27 -7.18 -4.68
C THR A 43 25.61 -5.69 -4.59
N CYS A 44 26.08 -5.24 -3.43
CA CYS A 44 26.38 -3.86 -3.11
C CYS A 44 27.75 -3.76 -2.42
N PRO A 45 28.86 -3.97 -3.16
CA PRO A 45 30.18 -4.13 -2.55
C PRO A 45 30.81 -2.81 -2.12
N THR A 46 30.53 -1.72 -2.84
CA THR A 46 31.20 -0.42 -2.66
C THR A 46 30.26 0.78 -2.59
N SER A 47 29.03 0.65 -3.09
CA SER A 47 28.07 1.76 -3.13
C SER A 47 27.26 1.84 -1.83
N PRO A 48 27.34 2.96 -1.08
CA PRO A 48 26.50 3.17 0.11
C PRO A 48 25.01 3.28 -0.24
N ASN A 49 24.64 3.35 -1.53
CA ASN A 49 23.27 3.20 -2.00
C ASN A 49 23.12 1.80 -2.60
N CYS A 50 22.56 0.88 -1.81
CA CYS A 50 22.25 -0.47 -2.24
C CYS A 50 20.80 -0.55 -2.72
N THR A 51 20.57 -1.08 -3.92
CA THR A 51 19.21 -1.31 -4.44
C THR A 51 19.04 -2.79 -4.74
N LEU A 52 18.11 -3.45 -4.05
CA LEU A 52 17.79 -4.86 -4.31
C LEU A 52 16.61 -4.97 -5.27
N THR A 53 16.57 -6.05 -6.06
CA THR A 53 15.41 -6.35 -6.88
C THR A 53 14.40 -7.17 -6.08
N LEU A 54 13.18 -6.66 -5.92
CA LEU A 54 12.12 -7.37 -5.20
C LEU A 54 11.77 -8.68 -5.92
N PRO A 55 11.70 -9.80 -5.19
CA PRO A 55 11.09 -11.03 -5.70
C PRO A 55 9.65 -10.79 -6.14
N ALA A 56 9.10 -11.64 -6.99
CA ALA A 56 7.72 -11.52 -7.46
C ALA A 56 6.69 -11.51 -6.30
N SER A 57 7.00 -12.19 -5.19
CA SER A 57 6.19 -12.20 -3.96
C SER A 57 6.30 -10.89 -3.15
N GLY A 58 7.37 -10.12 -3.35
CA GLY A 58 7.73 -8.99 -2.47
C GLY A 58 8.40 -9.39 -1.16
N GLU A 59 8.69 -10.69 -0.97
CA GLU A 59 9.18 -11.21 0.31
C GLU A 59 10.62 -11.68 0.25
N TYR A 60 11.40 -11.31 1.27
CA TYR A 60 12.69 -11.89 1.60
C TYR A 60 12.61 -12.66 2.92
N ASN A 61 13.27 -13.81 2.97
CA ASN A 61 13.34 -14.74 4.09
C ASN A 61 14.81 -14.95 4.51
N PHE A 62 15.31 -14.00 5.30
CA PHE A 62 16.68 -14.01 5.80
C PHE A 62 16.83 -14.79 7.12
N THR A 63 18.06 -15.13 7.46
CA THR A 63 18.42 -15.54 8.82
C THR A 63 18.65 -14.32 9.70
N THR A 64 19.44 -13.35 9.26
CA THR A 64 19.67 -12.06 9.95
C THR A 64 19.73 -10.92 8.96
N VAL A 65 19.49 -9.69 9.43
CA VAL A 65 19.58 -8.47 8.62
C VAL A 65 20.43 -7.43 9.33
N ASN A 66 21.42 -6.86 8.67
CA ASN A 66 22.26 -5.79 9.19
C ASN A 66 22.47 -4.68 8.15
N ILE A 67 21.96 -3.50 8.45
CA ILE A 67 22.13 -2.29 7.62
C ILE A 67 22.97 -1.30 8.43
N PRO A 68 24.28 -1.18 8.15
CA PRO A 68 25.17 -0.34 8.93
C PRO A 68 25.00 1.15 8.61
N GLN A 69 25.61 1.99 9.43
CA GLN A 69 25.60 3.44 9.26
C GLN A 69 26.16 3.86 7.90
N GLY A 70 25.55 4.89 7.30
CA GLY A 70 25.97 5.43 6.00
C GLY A 70 25.45 4.64 4.80
N TRP A 71 24.82 3.48 5.01
CA TRP A 71 24.20 2.70 3.95
C TRP A 71 22.71 3.01 3.82
N THR A 72 22.23 3.10 2.58
CA THR A 72 20.83 3.23 2.22
C THR A 72 20.40 2.03 1.39
N LEU A 73 19.42 1.29 1.88
CA LEU A 73 18.78 0.16 1.21
C LEU A 73 17.51 0.62 0.50
N ARG A 74 17.43 0.39 -0.81
CA ARG A 74 16.27 0.63 -1.68
C ARG A 74 15.85 -0.64 -2.39
N PHE A 75 14.72 -0.58 -3.07
CA PHE A 75 14.15 -1.71 -3.79
C PHE A 75 13.66 -1.30 -5.17
N ASN A 76 14.06 -2.04 -6.20
CA ASN A 76 13.40 -2.00 -7.50
C ASN A 76 12.05 -2.68 -7.37
N LYS A 77 11.00 -2.04 -7.89
CA LYS A 77 9.66 -2.63 -7.95
C LYS A 77 9.69 -3.89 -8.80
N ASN A 78 8.97 -4.92 -8.35
CA ASN A 78 8.58 -6.01 -9.24
C ASN A 78 7.41 -5.55 -10.14
N THR A 79 7.02 -6.40 -11.08
CA THR A 79 5.93 -6.11 -12.04
C THR A 79 4.59 -5.84 -11.36
N SER A 80 4.32 -6.46 -10.22
CA SER A 80 3.10 -6.27 -9.42
C SER A 80 3.18 -5.08 -8.47
N ASN A 81 4.33 -4.39 -8.41
CA ASN A 81 4.66 -3.37 -7.43
C ASN A 81 4.22 -3.75 -6.00
N THR A 82 4.62 -4.93 -5.53
CA THR A 82 4.25 -5.42 -4.20
C THR A 82 4.85 -4.55 -3.09
N PRO A 83 4.28 -4.59 -1.87
CA PRO A 83 4.99 -4.20 -0.67
C PRO A 83 6.32 -4.94 -0.49
N VAL A 84 7.22 -4.36 0.31
CA VAL A 84 8.44 -5.02 0.76
C VAL A 84 8.15 -5.76 2.06
N VAL A 85 8.41 -7.06 2.09
CA VAL A 85 8.32 -7.87 3.31
C VAL A 85 9.68 -8.48 3.59
N ILE A 86 10.25 -8.16 4.74
CA ILE A 86 11.51 -8.72 5.23
C ILE A 86 11.17 -9.59 6.44
N ARG A 87 11.42 -10.89 6.33
CA ARG A 87 11.32 -11.84 7.44
C ARG A 87 12.71 -12.30 7.83
N ALA A 88 12.99 -12.37 9.13
CA ALA A 88 14.25 -12.82 9.68
C ALA A 88 14.02 -13.84 10.79
N SER A 89 14.63 -15.03 10.69
CA SER A 89 14.56 -16.03 11.77
C SER A 89 15.40 -15.63 13.00
N GLY A 90 16.31 -14.67 12.85
CA GLY A 90 17.11 -14.04 13.88
C GLY A 90 16.99 -12.52 13.86
N ASN A 91 18.01 -11.83 14.37
CA ASN A 91 17.99 -10.39 14.64
C ASN A 91 18.02 -9.53 13.36
N VAL A 92 17.42 -8.35 13.48
CA VAL A 92 17.45 -7.27 12.48
C VAL A 92 18.06 -6.02 13.11
N THR A 93 19.14 -5.51 12.54
CA THR A 93 19.85 -4.31 12.99
C THR A 93 19.77 -3.23 11.91
N ILE A 94 19.23 -2.06 12.27
CA ILE A 94 19.04 -0.92 11.37
C ILE A 94 19.78 0.28 11.95
N ILE A 95 20.97 0.56 11.42
CA ILE A 95 21.80 1.73 11.77
C ILE A 95 21.86 2.71 10.58
N GLY A 96 21.73 2.19 9.36
CA GLY A 96 21.56 2.98 8.15
C GLY A 96 20.10 3.30 7.82
N THR A 97 19.82 3.51 6.55
CA THR A 97 18.52 3.89 6.02
C THR A 97 17.89 2.76 5.22
N ILE A 98 16.60 2.50 5.43
CA ILE A 98 15.74 1.78 4.48
C ILE A 98 14.81 2.79 3.85
N ASP A 99 14.81 2.90 2.52
CA ASP A 99 14.03 3.89 1.78
C ASP A 99 13.11 3.22 0.75
N VAL A 100 11.81 3.29 1.04
CA VAL A 100 10.71 2.86 0.17
C VAL A 100 9.84 4.06 -0.25
N SER A 101 10.37 5.28 -0.22
CA SER A 101 9.60 6.49 -0.52
C SER A 101 9.14 6.56 -1.98
N GLY A 102 8.04 7.29 -2.22
CA GLY A 102 7.58 7.65 -3.56
C GLY A 102 8.40 8.78 -4.17
N ALA A 103 8.44 8.85 -5.49
CA ALA A 103 9.19 9.87 -6.22
C ALA A 103 8.41 11.20 -6.33
N ASN A 104 9.13 12.30 -6.52
CA ASN A 104 8.54 13.63 -6.73
C ASN A 104 8.00 13.79 -8.15
N GLY A 105 6.85 14.45 -8.30
CA GLY A 105 6.24 14.79 -9.57
C GLY A 105 7.15 15.65 -10.45
N GLY A 106 7.07 15.46 -11.77
CA GLY A 106 7.80 16.28 -12.73
C GLY A 106 7.25 17.72 -12.80
N SER A 107 8.14 18.68 -13.02
CA SER A 107 7.77 20.09 -13.14
C SER A 107 6.80 20.35 -14.31
N SER A 108 6.05 21.45 -14.18
CA SER A 108 5.25 22.00 -15.26
C SER A 108 6.12 22.63 -16.36
N ALA A 109 5.55 22.91 -17.54
CA ALA A 109 6.23 23.61 -18.63
C ALA A 109 5.34 24.67 -19.30
N GLN A 110 5.91 25.82 -19.63
CA GLN A 110 5.22 26.91 -20.34
C GLN A 110 5.70 26.99 -21.79
N ASN A 111 4.79 27.30 -22.73
CA ASN A 111 5.09 27.33 -24.17
C ASN A 111 5.71 26.01 -24.68
N ALA A 112 5.40 24.91 -23.99
CA ALA A 112 5.88 23.58 -24.27
C ALA A 112 4.87 22.55 -23.79
N THR A 113 4.57 21.59 -24.67
CA THR A 113 3.73 20.45 -24.38
C THR A 113 4.58 19.19 -24.25
N PHE A 114 4.56 18.56 -23.08
CA PHE A 114 5.12 17.22 -22.92
C PHE A 114 4.14 16.19 -23.49
N LEU A 115 4.66 15.33 -24.37
CA LEU A 115 3.92 14.19 -24.92
C LEU A 115 4.06 12.93 -24.06
N GLY A 116 5.03 12.91 -23.14
CA GLY A 116 5.24 11.84 -22.17
C GLY A 116 4.67 12.18 -20.78
N PRO A 117 4.41 11.15 -19.95
CA PRO A 117 3.89 11.37 -18.60
C PRO A 117 4.94 12.00 -17.69
N ASN A 118 4.54 13.00 -16.91
CA ASN A 118 5.37 13.63 -15.86
C ASN A 118 4.89 13.31 -14.43
N GLY A 119 3.92 12.40 -14.28
CA GLY A 119 3.51 11.86 -12.98
C GLY A 119 4.58 10.96 -12.38
N ALA A 120 4.78 11.03 -11.06
CA ALA A 120 5.86 10.29 -10.42
C ALA A 120 5.49 8.86 -10.03
N ALA A 121 6.47 7.98 -10.04
CA ALA A 121 6.30 6.61 -9.59
C ALA A 121 6.11 6.55 -8.06
N GLY A 122 5.18 5.71 -7.58
CA GLY A 122 5.08 5.40 -6.14
C GLY A 122 6.31 4.66 -5.61
N GLY A 123 6.45 4.48 -4.31
CA GLY A 123 7.42 3.53 -3.74
C GLY A 123 6.98 2.08 -3.98
N PRO A 124 7.79 1.08 -3.60
CA PRO A 124 7.36 -0.32 -3.57
C PRO A 124 6.04 -0.50 -2.79
N GLY A 125 4.99 -1.01 -3.42
CA GLY A 125 3.66 -1.13 -2.81
C GLY A 125 2.83 0.16 -2.79
N GLY A 126 3.40 1.29 -3.23
CA GLY A 126 2.73 2.61 -3.33
C GLY A 126 2.35 2.96 -4.77
N PHE A 127 1.38 3.86 -4.94
CA PHE A 127 0.79 4.17 -6.25
C PHE A 127 1.43 5.39 -6.92
N SER A 128 1.41 5.42 -8.25
CA SER A 128 1.94 6.53 -9.05
C SER A 128 1.06 7.77 -8.97
N GLY A 129 1.67 8.95 -9.05
CA GLY A 129 0.97 10.23 -9.20
C GLY A 129 0.42 10.43 -10.61
N GLY A 130 -0.52 11.36 -10.73
CA GLY A 130 -1.18 11.69 -11.99
C GLY A 130 -0.24 12.38 -12.98
N THR A 131 -0.53 12.25 -14.26
CA THR A 131 0.18 12.97 -15.34
C THR A 131 -0.42 14.34 -15.55
N GLY A 132 0.41 15.37 -15.63
CA GLY A 132 0.01 16.75 -15.91
C GLY A 132 -0.75 16.89 -17.22
N ALA A 133 -1.67 17.83 -17.27
CA ALA A 133 -2.36 18.19 -18.51
C ALA A 133 -1.34 18.59 -19.59
N SER A 134 -1.51 18.12 -20.83
CA SER A 134 -0.61 18.45 -21.94
C SER A 134 -1.05 19.70 -22.72
N GLY A 135 -2.21 20.26 -22.39
CA GLY A 135 -2.80 21.44 -23.04
C GLY A 135 -3.31 21.18 -24.46
N ILE A 136 -2.87 20.11 -25.12
CA ILE A 136 -3.28 19.71 -26.48
C ILE A 136 -4.22 18.50 -26.43
N VAL A 137 -3.90 17.47 -25.63
CA VAL A 137 -4.71 16.24 -25.51
C VAL A 137 -5.79 16.41 -24.44
N SER A 138 -5.44 17.09 -23.34
CA SER A 138 -6.35 17.42 -22.25
C SER A 138 -5.86 18.69 -21.56
N THR A 139 -6.80 19.53 -21.16
CA THR A 139 -6.57 20.67 -20.27
C THR A 139 -6.66 20.27 -18.80
N MET A 140 -7.31 19.15 -18.49
CA MET A 140 -7.42 18.61 -17.14
C MET A 140 -6.24 17.69 -16.82
N GLY A 141 -5.68 17.87 -15.61
CA GLY A 141 -4.63 17.00 -15.08
C GLY A 141 -5.16 15.59 -14.79
N GLY A 142 -4.29 14.60 -14.85
CA GLY A 142 -4.61 13.22 -14.48
C GLY A 142 -4.78 13.08 -12.97
N ALA A 143 -5.71 12.22 -12.55
CA ALA A 143 -5.80 11.79 -11.16
C ALA A 143 -4.60 10.89 -10.78
N GLY A 144 -4.20 10.94 -9.52
CA GLY A 144 -3.23 10.01 -8.96
C GLY A 144 -3.81 8.61 -8.79
N GLY A 145 -2.96 7.59 -8.86
CA GLY A 145 -3.34 6.21 -8.65
C GLY A 145 -3.56 5.88 -7.17
N GLY A 146 -4.24 4.77 -6.92
CA GLY A 146 -4.51 4.25 -5.57
C GLY A 146 -5.87 4.66 -5.00
N PRO A 147 -6.31 3.99 -3.92
CA PRO A 147 -7.64 4.18 -3.35
C PRO A 147 -7.87 5.60 -2.81
N GLY A 148 -6.80 6.28 -2.41
CA GLY A 148 -6.80 7.68 -2.00
C GLY A 148 -6.24 8.64 -3.04
N GLY A 149 -6.20 8.26 -4.32
CA GLY A 149 -5.63 9.08 -5.39
C GLY A 149 -6.08 10.54 -5.33
N GLY A 150 -5.14 11.46 -5.46
CA GLY A 150 -5.46 12.88 -5.56
C GLY A 150 -6.16 13.17 -6.89
N ALA A 151 -7.19 14.01 -6.89
CA ALA A 151 -7.90 14.34 -8.12
C ALA A 151 -7.09 15.29 -9.01
N GLY A 152 -7.27 15.21 -10.32
CA GLY A 152 -6.62 16.10 -11.28
C GLY A 152 -7.14 17.54 -11.19
N GLY A 153 -6.26 18.50 -11.44
CA GLY A 153 -6.63 19.92 -11.54
C GLY A 153 -7.38 20.20 -12.83
N ASP A 154 -8.45 21.00 -12.73
CA ASP A 154 -9.26 21.45 -13.87
C ASP A 154 -8.73 22.77 -14.47
N VAL A 155 -9.45 23.35 -15.42
CA VAL A 155 -9.21 24.69 -15.95
C VAL A 155 -10.44 25.56 -15.71
N ASN A 156 -10.23 26.74 -15.11
CA ASN A 156 -11.27 27.75 -14.94
C ASN A 156 -10.89 28.99 -15.76
N GLY A 157 -11.55 29.16 -16.92
CA GLY A 157 -11.21 30.21 -17.88
C GLY A 157 -9.79 30.07 -18.41
N SER A 158 -8.96 31.09 -18.23
CA SER A 158 -7.54 31.06 -18.64
C SER A 158 -6.62 30.41 -17.60
N ALA A 159 -7.13 29.98 -16.44
CA ALA A 159 -6.32 29.50 -15.31
C ALA A 159 -6.36 27.98 -15.15
N GLY A 160 -5.19 27.33 -15.22
CA GLY A 160 -5.01 25.95 -14.79
C GLY A 160 -5.01 25.84 -13.26
N LEU A 161 -5.76 24.88 -12.72
CA LEU A 161 -5.85 24.60 -11.29
C LEU A 161 -4.88 23.48 -10.90
N GLY A 162 -4.35 23.51 -9.68
CA GLY A 162 -3.45 22.46 -9.21
C GLY A 162 -4.19 21.18 -8.83
N GLY A 163 -3.45 20.08 -8.83
CA GLY A 163 -3.96 18.76 -8.46
C GLY A 163 -4.22 18.63 -6.95
N GLY A 164 -5.17 17.76 -6.60
CA GLY A 164 -5.44 17.38 -5.21
C GLY A 164 -4.32 16.52 -4.62
N GLY A 165 -4.10 16.66 -3.33
CA GLY A 165 -3.21 15.78 -2.57
C GLY A 165 -3.80 14.38 -2.46
N ALA A 166 -2.96 13.35 -2.37
CA ALA A 166 -3.46 11.99 -2.16
C ALA A 166 -3.83 11.76 -0.70
N GLY A 167 -4.90 11.00 -0.44
CA GLY A 167 -5.11 10.34 0.83
C GLY A 167 -4.35 9.01 0.92
N PHE A 168 -4.14 8.50 2.15
CA PHE A 168 -3.54 7.17 2.34
C PHE A 168 -4.46 6.06 1.80
N PHE A 169 -5.78 6.24 1.94
CA PHE A 169 -6.81 5.33 1.37
C PHE A 169 -8.14 5.99 0.97
N LEU A 170 -8.55 7.12 1.54
CA LEU A 170 -9.73 7.88 1.07
C LEU A 170 -9.30 8.87 -0.01
N SER A 171 -10.10 9.04 -1.08
CA SER A 171 -9.78 9.95 -2.19
C SER A 171 -9.48 11.36 -1.68
N GLY A 172 -8.47 12.01 -2.27
CA GLY A 172 -8.33 13.46 -2.16
C GLY A 172 -9.53 14.18 -2.77
N ALA A 173 -9.81 15.38 -2.30
CA ALA A 173 -10.86 16.22 -2.86
C ALA A 173 -10.33 17.06 -4.04
N ASN A 174 -11.22 17.34 -5.00
CA ASN A 174 -10.99 18.36 -6.04
C ASN A 174 -10.76 19.74 -5.41
N ALA A 175 -10.01 20.60 -6.10
CA ALA A 175 -9.90 22.01 -5.77
C ALA A 175 -10.97 22.81 -6.54
N PRO A 176 -12.04 23.34 -5.92
CA PRO A 176 -12.95 24.21 -6.67
C PRO A 176 -12.33 25.58 -6.97
N SER A 177 -11.32 26.01 -6.18
CA SER A 177 -10.68 27.32 -6.31
C SER A 177 -9.54 27.55 -5.27
N GLY A 178 -8.53 26.67 -5.19
CA GLY A 178 -7.40 26.90 -4.26
C GLY A 178 -6.57 25.71 -3.81
N GLY A 179 -6.45 24.65 -4.62
CA GLY A 179 -5.75 23.41 -4.26
C GLY A 179 -6.59 22.40 -3.52
N GLY A 180 -6.50 21.14 -3.98
CA GLY A 180 -7.36 20.07 -3.50
C GLY A 180 -6.86 19.59 -2.15
N VAL A 181 -7.76 19.26 -1.23
CA VAL A 181 -7.35 18.76 0.09
C VAL A 181 -6.94 17.29 -0.04
N GLY A 182 -5.80 16.91 0.55
CA GLY A 182 -5.43 15.49 0.68
C GLY A 182 -6.53 14.70 1.38
N GLY A 183 -6.87 13.52 0.85
CA GLY A 183 -7.91 12.67 1.45
C GLY A 183 -7.53 12.24 2.87
N GLY A 184 -8.52 11.95 3.72
CA GLY A 184 -8.25 11.54 5.10
C GLY A 184 -7.30 10.34 5.21
N VAL A 185 -6.52 10.28 6.29
CA VAL A 185 -5.76 9.08 6.67
C VAL A 185 -6.75 8.04 7.16
N TYR A 186 -7.06 7.02 6.36
CA TYR A 186 -7.91 5.90 6.78
C TYR A 186 -7.30 4.57 6.31
N GLY A 187 -7.77 3.43 6.83
CA GLY A 187 -7.19 2.09 6.60
C GLY A 187 -6.99 1.32 7.92
N THR A 188 -6.77 0.01 7.87
CA THR A 188 -6.76 -0.82 9.09
C THR A 188 -5.55 -0.48 9.99
N ALA A 189 -5.77 -0.38 11.31
CA ALA A 189 -4.66 -0.30 12.28
C ALA A 189 -3.81 -1.57 12.32
N GLN A 190 -4.36 -2.64 11.74
CA GLN A 190 -3.77 -3.97 11.60
C GLN A 190 -2.66 -4.01 10.55
N LEU A 191 -2.68 -3.11 9.54
CA LEU A 191 -1.81 -3.19 8.37
C LEU A 191 -1.73 -4.64 7.85
N LEU A 192 -2.89 -5.30 7.91
CA LEU A 192 -3.11 -6.66 7.47
C LEU A 192 -4.05 -6.65 6.28
N PRO A 193 -3.45 -6.71 5.09
CA PRO A 193 -2.03 -6.50 4.79
C PRO A 193 -1.68 -5.02 4.69
N ILE A 194 -0.42 -4.81 4.38
CA ILE A 194 0.17 -3.53 4.19
C ILE A 194 -0.06 -3.05 2.74
N VAL A 195 -0.38 -1.76 2.58
CA VAL A 195 -0.47 -1.09 1.28
C VAL A 195 0.27 0.23 1.40
N GLY A 196 0.98 0.63 0.35
CA GLY A 196 1.63 1.93 0.30
C GLY A 196 0.62 3.06 0.13
N GLY A 197 1.13 4.29 0.13
CA GLY A 197 0.36 5.48 -0.11
C GLY A 197 -0.15 5.59 -1.54
N SER A 198 -1.24 6.33 -1.71
CA SER A 198 -1.77 6.76 -3.02
C SER A 198 -0.97 7.93 -3.59
N GLY A 199 -0.99 8.08 -4.91
CA GLY A 199 -0.34 9.16 -5.64
C GLY A 199 -1.20 10.44 -5.70
N GLY A 200 -0.55 11.60 -5.76
CA GLY A 200 -1.21 12.89 -5.87
C GLY A 200 -1.76 13.13 -7.29
N GLY A 201 -2.75 14.00 -7.41
CA GLY A 201 -3.27 14.42 -8.72
C GLY A 201 -2.34 15.40 -9.41
N ALA A 202 -2.45 15.53 -10.72
CA ALA A 202 -1.65 16.46 -11.51
C ALA A 202 -2.36 17.79 -11.73
N GLY A 203 -1.62 18.83 -12.08
CA GLY A 203 -2.19 20.13 -12.42
C GLY A 203 -2.83 20.18 -13.81
N GLY A 204 -3.89 20.98 -13.94
CA GLY A 204 -4.51 21.37 -15.20
C GLY A 204 -3.75 22.50 -15.88
N THR A 205 -3.97 22.71 -17.18
CA THR A 205 -3.34 23.80 -17.92
C THR A 205 -4.10 24.17 -19.20
N THR A 206 -3.84 25.36 -19.73
CA THR A 206 -4.37 25.84 -21.02
C THR A 206 -3.51 25.38 -22.21
N PHE A 207 -4.02 25.58 -23.42
CA PHE A 207 -3.34 25.18 -24.66
C PHE A 207 -1.89 25.72 -24.75
N GLY A 208 -0.98 24.87 -25.22
CA GLY A 208 0.44 25.20 -25.41
C GLY A 208 1.31 25.08 -24.15
N ASN A 209 0.77 24.55 -23.05
CA ASN A 209 1.48 24.39 -21.78
C ASN A 209 1.37 22.95 -21.24
N THR A 210 2.17 22.64 -20.21
CA THR A 210 2.11 21.36 -19.48
C THR A 210 1.92 21.61 -17.99
N GLY A 211 0.91 20.97 -17.38
CA GLY A 211 0.68 20.99 -15.94
C GLY A 211 1.72 20.20 -15.14
N GLY A 212 1.90 20.53 -13.86
CA GLY A 212 2.81 19.79 -12.98
C GLY A 212 2.31 18.38 -12.69
N GLY A 213 3.21 17.39 -12.69
CA GLY A 213 2.87 16.00 -12.39
C GLY A 213 2.61 15.75 -10.90
N GLY A 214 1.74 14.80 -10.58
CA GLY A 214 1.48 14.41 -9.19
C GLY A 214 2.63 13.63 -8.56
N GLY A 215 2.82 13.78 -7.25
CA GLY A 215 3.82 13.03 -6.48
C GLY A 215 3.41 11.57 -6.26
N GLY A 216 4.37 10.65 -6.24
CA GLY A 216 4.12 9.22 -6.00
C GLY A 216 3.81 8.93 -4.53
N GLY A 217 2.94 7.98 -4.24
CA GLY A 217 2.67 7.55 -2.87
C GLY A 217 3.83 6.77 -2.26
N GLY A 218 4.06 6.91 -0.96
CA GLY A 218 5.10 6.19 -0.23
C GLY A 218 4.90 4.68 -0.26
N GLY A 219 5.97 3.90 -0.15
CA GLY A 219 5.90 2.45 -0.21
C GLY A 219 5.36 1.79 1.06
N ALA A 220 5.24 0.48 1.02
CA ALA A 220 4.87 -0.36 2.15
C ALA A 220 6.02 -1.27 2.57
N LEU A 221 6.35 -1.27 3.86
CA LEU A 221 7.43 -2.07 4.42
C LEU A 221 6.96 -2.86 5.66
N VAL A 222 7.18 -4.17 5.62
CA VAL A 222 7.06 -5.06 6.78
C VAL A 222 8.44 -5.57 7.15
N ILE A 223 8.78 -5.50 8.44
CA ILE A 223 9.95 -6.17 9.02
C ILE A 223 9.46 -7.08 10.14
N ALA A 224 9.70 -8.38 9.98
CA ALA A 224 9.36 -9.41 10.93
C ALA A 224 10.63 -10.11 11.41
N SER A 225 10.83 -10.22 12.72
CA SER A 225 12.01 -10.90 13.29
C SER A 225 11.60 -11.84 14.41
N SER A 226 11.97 -13.12 14.34
CA SER A 226 11.76 -14.03 15.47
C SER A 226 12.64 -13.65 16.68
N GLY A 227 13.65 -12.81 16.48
CA GLY A 227 14.51 -12.24 17.51
C GLY A 227 14.19 -10.77 17.81
N THR A 228 15.24 -9.94 17.78
CA THR A 228 15.18 -8.51 18.11
C THR A 228 15.31 -7.64 16.86
N ILE A 229 14.45 -6.62 16.74
CA ILE A 229 14.68 -5.48 15.85
C ILE A 229 15.35 -4.36 16.67
N THR A 230 16.55 -3.96 16.26
CA THR A 230 17.34 -2.92 16.94
C THR A 230 17.51 -1.70 16.04
N PHE A 231 17.11 -0.53 16.55
CA PHE A 231 17.41 0.76 15.92
C PHE A 231 18.70 1.37 16.49
N GLY A 232 19.56 1.83 15.58
CA GLY A 232 20.72 2.66 15.87
C GLY A 232 21.84 1.99 16.67
N GLN A 233 22.86 2.80 16.97
CA GLN A 233 24.01 2.54 17.84
C GLN A 233 24.51 3.86 18.43
N PRO A 234 25.44 3.87 19.41
CA PRO A 234 25.89 5.10 20.06
C PRO A 234 26.34 6.24 19.14
N SER A 235 26.78 5.94 17.90
CA SER A 235 27.20 6.92 16.90
C SER A 235 26.31 7.02 15.66
N GLY A 236 25.14 6.36 15.61
CA GLY A 236 24.32 6.28 14.39
C GLY A 236 22.83 6.10 14.62
N PHE A 237 22.02 6.59 13.67
CA PHE A 237 20.56 6.59 13.73
C PHE A 237 19.95 5.67 12.67
N GLY A 238 19.18 4.65 13.10
CA GLY A 238 18.43 3.81 12.18
C GLY A 238 17.25 4.55 11.57
N THR A 239 17.16 4.61 10.24
CA THR A 239 16.11 5.37 9.55
C THR A 239 15.27 4.48 8.64
N ILE A 240 13.94 4.60 8.72
CA ILE A 240 12.99 4.02 7.76
C ILE A 240 12.21 5.16 7.11
N LEU A 241 12.28 5.27 5.79
CA LEU A 241 11.56 6.25 5.00
C LEU A 241 10.52 5.56 4.12
N ALA A 242 9.25 5.89 4.34
CA ALA A 242 8.15 5.53 3.46
C ALA A 242 7.34 6.79 3.17
N LYS A 243 8.01 7.81 2.63
CA LYS A 243 7.40 9.13 2.41
C LYS A 243 6.65 9.18 1.10
N GLY A 244 5.58 9.97 1.04
CA GLY A 244 5.01 10.40 -0.22
C GLY A 244 5.95 11.39 -0.92
N GLY A 245 5.97 11.33 -2.24
CA GLY A 245 6.70 12.28 -3.08
C GLY A 245 5.94 13.60 -3.23
N ASN A 246 6.69 14.68 -3.39
CA ASN A 246 6.13 16.02 -3.56
C ASN A 246 5.45 16.15 -4.93
N GLY A 247 4.46 17.02 -5.02
CA GLY A 247 3.88 17.41 -6.30
C GLY A 247 4.84 18.23 -7.15
N GLY A 248 4.71 18.11 -8.47
CA GLY A 248 5.51 18.85 -9.43
C GLY A 248 5.25 20.35 -9.35
N ALA A 249 6.32 21.14 -9.23
CA ALA A 249 6.24 22.58 -9.07
C ALA A 249 5.64 23.29 -10.29
N ASN A 250 4.91 24.38 -10.03
CA ASN A 250 4.58 25.42 -11.00
C ASN A 250 5.69 26.48 -10.97
N ASN A 251 6.66 26.38 -11.89
CA ASN A 251 7.87 27.21 -11.82
C ASN A 251 7.66 28.70 -12.13
N ILE A 252 6.44 29.13 -12.50
CA ILE A 252 6.19 30.48 -13.02
C ILE A 252 4.76 30.92 -12.67
N ALA A 253 4.59 32.14 -12.14
CA ALA A 253 3.29 32.81 -12.02
C ALA A 253 2.99 33.57 -13.33
N PRO A 254 1.99 33.15 -14.12
CA PRO A 254 0.66 33.81 -14.17
C PRO A 254 -0.50 32.78 -14.30
N PRO A 255 -1.80 33.15 -14.43
CA PRO A 255 -2.91 32.21 -14.24
C PRO A 255 -3.01 31.32 -15.47
N GLY A 256 -2.58 30.05 -15.38
CA GLY A 256 -2.62 29.15 -16.55
C GLY A 256 -2.06 27.75 -16.36
N ILE A 257 -1.23 27.52 -15.33
CA ILE A 257 -0.56 26.23 -15.13
C ILE A 257 -0.67 25.79 -13.68
N GLY A 258 -1.41 24.70 -13.44
CA GLY A 258 -1.55 24.08 -12.14
C GLY A 258 -0.32 23.27 -11.75
N GLY A 259 0.05 23.33 -10.47
CA GLY A 259 1.03 22.41 -9.86
C GLY A 259 0.44 21.03 -9.58
N GLY A 260 1.28 20.02 -9.42
CA GLY A 260 0.85 18.69 -8.97
C GLY A 260 0.61 18.64 -7.46
N GLY A 261 -0.30 17.79 -7.02
CA GLY A 261 -0.50 17.44 -5.62
C GLY A 261 0.53 16.44 -5.11
N GLY A 262 0.82 16.48 -3.80
CA GLY A 262 1.70 15.55 -3.13
C GLY A 262 1.10 14.15 -2.98
N GLY A 263 1.93 13.12 -3.11
CA GLY A 263 1.57 11.73 -2.79
C GLY A 263 1.45 11.52 -1.29
N SER A 264 0.63 10.59 -0.86
CA SER A 264 0.49 10.26 0.56
C SER A 264 1.68 9.44 1.08
N GLY A 265 1.91 9.48 2.40
CA GLY A 265 2.89 8.63 3.06
C GLY A 265 2.57 7.14 2.91
N GLY A 266 3.54 6.29 3.19
CA GLY A 266 3.46 4.84 3.08
C GLY A 266 3.05 4.14 4.38
N ALA A 267 3.22 2.83 4.42
CA ALA A 267 3.02 2.05 5.64
C ALA A 267 4.30 1.37 6.10
N VAL A 268 4.50 1.34 7.42
CA VAL A 268 5.56 0.59 8.07
C VAL A 268 4.97 -0.29 9.16
N ARG A 269 5.23 -1.59 9.10
CA ARG A 269 4.84 -2.56 10.12
C ARG A 269 6.06 -3.30 10.64
N LEU A 270 6.27 -3.26 11.95
CA LEU A 270 7.31 -4.01 12.64
C LEU A 270 6.67 -5.07 13.52
N ALA A 271 7.15 -6.31 13.45
CA ALA A 271 6.73 -7.40 14.33
C ALA A 271 7.94 -8.18 14.82
N ALA A 272 8.16 -8.26 16.13
CA ALA A 272 9.29 -9.01 16.67
C ALA A 272 9.05 -9.56 18.07
N THR A 273 9.93 -10.45 18.54
CA THR A 273 9.94 -10.81 19.96
C THR A 273 10.26 -9.57 20.80
N THR A 274 11.31 -8.84 20.40
CA THR A 274 11.73 -7.59 21.03
C THR A 274 11.97 -6.50 20.00
N ILE A 275 11.57 -5.27 20.30
CA ILE A 275 11.94 -4.08 19.53
C ILE A 275 12.62 -3.11 20.49
N THR A 276 13.86 -2.73 20.17
CA THR A 276 14.70 -1.89 21.03
C THR A 276 15.46 -0.84 20.23
N SER A 277 16.05 0.10 20.94
CA SER A 277 16.96 1.11 20.40
C SER A 277 18.23 1.11 21.24
N ALA A 278 19.40 1.12 20.61
CA ALA A 278 20.68 1.06 21.32
C ALA A 278 20.94 2.30 22.20
N VAL A 279 20.42 3.47 21.77
CA VAL A 279 20.43 4.72 22.54
C VAL A 279 19.06 5.40 22.42
N ASN A 280 18.66 6.16 23.44
CA ASN A 280 17.47 6.99 23.41
C ASN A 280 17.46 7.91 22.18
N GLY A 281 16.39 7.86 21.38
CA GLY A 281 16.25 8.68 20.16
C GLY A 281 17.07 8.21 18.95
N SER A 282 17.66 7.01 18.98
CA SER A 282 18.53 6.48 17.91
C SER A 282 17.80 5.93 16.67
N GLY A 283 16.50 6.20 16.51
CA GLY A 283 15.72 5.74 15.35
C GLY A 283 14.73 6.77 14.82
N VAL A 284 14.45 6.73 13.51
CA VAL A 284 13.41 7.51 12.84
C VAL A 284 12.58 6.62 11.93
N ILE A 285 11.25 6.70 12.04
CA ILE A 285 10.31 6.15 11.04
C ILE A 285 9.50 7.31 10.49
N ASN A 286 9.65 7.59 9.19
CA ASN A 286 8.99 8.71 8.54
C ASN A 286 8.02 8.23 7.45
N VAL A 287 6.73 8.43 7.72
CA VAL A 287 5.62 8.14 6.80
C VAL A 287 4.87 9.41 6.42
N SER A 288 5.54 10.56 6.36
CA SER A 288 4.89 11.82 5.95
C SER A 288 4.39 11.75 4.50
N GLY A 289 3.28 12.42 4.21
CA GLY A 289 2.92 12.75 2.84
C GLY A 289 3.90 13.74 2.21
N GLY A 290 3.88 13.79 0.88
CA GLY A 290 4.61 14.77 0.10
C GLY A 290 3.95 16.14 0.15
N THR A 291 4.75 17.18 -0.03
CA THR A 291 4.26 18.56 -0.06
C THR A 291 3.68 18.92 -1.42
N ALA A 292 2.87 19.97 -1.44
CA ALA A 292 2.47 20.65 -2.66
C ALA A 292 3.29 21.93 -2.87
N PRO A 293 3.53 22.35 -4.13
CA PRO A 293 4.11 23.65 -4.42
C PRO A 293 3.19 24.79 -3.97
N THR A 294 3.78 25.89 -3.50
CA THR A 294 3.08 27.11 -3.08
C THR A 294 2.93 28.06 -4.27
N GLY A 295 1.70 28.39 -4.69
CA GLY A 295 1.45 29.35 -5.78
C GLY A 295 -0.02 29.45 -6.23
N THR A 296 -0.31 30.38 -7.16
CA THR A 296 -1.64 30.55 -7.78
C THR A 296 -2.09 29.28 -8.49
N GLY A 297 -3.34 28.85 -8.23
CA GLY A 297 -3.91 27.60 -8.72
C GLY A 297 -4.02 26.51 -7.65
N GLY A 298 -3.20 26.58 -6.58
CA GLY A 298 -3.21 25.74 -5.38
C GLY A 298 -3.07 24.24 -5.66
N ALA A 299 -2.13 23.55 -5.01
CA ALA A 299 -2.06 22.09 -5.05
C ALA A 299 -2.15 21.51 -3.64
N GLY A 300 -2.60 20.26 -3.53
CA GLY A 300 -2.81 19.61 -2.25
C GLY A 300 -1.61 18.86 -1.71
N ALA A 301 -1.29 19.04 -0.43
CA ALA A 301 -0.32 18.16 0.25
C ALA A 301 -0.91 16.75 0.42
N GLY A 302 -0.05 15.74 0.32
CA GLY A 302 -0.42 14.36 0.53
C GLY A 302 -0.67 14.07 2.01
N ALA A 303 -1.56 13.12 2.27
CA ALA A 303 -1.87 12.66 3.61
C ALA A 303 -0.71 11.88 4.22
N ARG A 304 -0.74 11.81 5.54
CA ARG A 304 0.15 11.01 6.37
C ARG A 304 -0.09 9.50 6.18
N GLY A 305 0.96 8.70 6.34
CA GLY A 305 0.93 7.24 6.22
C GLY A 305 0.56 6.53 7.53
N ARG A 306 1.03 5.28 7.70
CA ARG A 306 0.71 4.46 8.89
C ARG A 306 1.89 3.72 9.45
N ILE A 307 1.90 3.57 10.78
CA ILE A 307 2.93 2.84 11.52
C ILE A 307 2.23 1.84 12.44
N ARG A 308 2.65 0.58 12.39
CA ARG A 308 2.26 -0.46 13.36
C ARG A 308 3.50 -1.10 13.95
N ILE A 309 3.52 -1.24 15.26
CA ILE A 309 4.64 -1.83 16.00
C ILE A 309 4.08 -2.92 16.89
N GLU A 310 4.57 -4.14 16.74
CA GLU A 310 4.11 -5.29 17.50
C GLU A 310 5.30 -6.04 18.11
N SER A 311 5.31 -6.21 19.42
CA SER A 311 6.32 -7.04 20.08
C SER A 311 5.93 -7.40 21.50
N TYR A 312 6.47 -8.49 22.05
CA TYR A 312 6.26 -8.80 23.47
C TYR A 312 7.00 -7.81 24.37
N THR A 313 8.19 -7.39 23.95
CA THR A 313 8.96 -6.34 24.61
C THR A 313 9.22 -5.19 23.65
N ASN A 314 8.84 -3.97 24.02
CA ASN A 314 9.15 -2.76 23.26
C ASN A 314 9.80 -1.71 24.17
N THR A 315 11.10 -1.50 23.99
CA THR A 315 11.88 -0.47 24.68
C THR A 315 12.48 0.54 23.70
N ALA A 316 12.06 0.51 22.43
CA ALA A 316 12.63 1.35 21.40
C ALA A 316 12.15 2.80 21.54
N GLN A 317 13.11 3.72 21.55
CA GLN A 317 12.85 5.15 21.47
C GLN A 317 13.10 5.64 20.05
N VAL A 318 12.06 5.55 19.23
CA VAL A 318 12.08 5.90 17.81
C VAL A 318 11.22 7.16 17.59
N SER A 319 11.77 8.13 16.86
CA SER A 319 11.01 9.29 16.40
C SER A 319 10.05 8.89 15.28
N LEU A 320 8.76 9.09 15.50
CA LEU A 320 7.71 8.71 14.55
C LEU A 320 7.19 9.98 13.88
N VAL A 321 7.51 10.12 12.60
CA VAL A 321 7.18 11.31 11.80
C VAL A 321 6.04 10.98 10.85
N GLY A 322 5.02 11.82 10.87
CA GLY A 322 3.91 11.68 9.94
C GLY A 322 2.88 10.62 10.30
N ALA A 323 2.92 9.98 11.47
CA ALA A 323 1.79 9.20 11.99
C ALA A 323 1.94 8.91 13.50
N THR A 324 0.82 8.77 14.20
CA THR A 324 0.78 8.12 15.52
C THR A 324 0.73 6.60 15.31
N PRO A 325 1.58 5.80 15.98
CA PRO A 325 1.63 4.35 15.76
C PRO A 325 0.44 3.63 16.41
N SER A 326 0.07 2.47 15.86
CA SER A 326 -0.65 1.43 16.61
C SER A 326 0.37 0.48 17.24
N VAL A 327 0.39 0.38 18.56
CA VAL A 327 1.33 -0.47 19.30
C VAL A 327 0.58 -1.64 19.94
N VAL A 328 1.06 -2.87 19.74
CA VAL A 328 0.43 -4.09 20.27
C VAL A 328 1.48 -4.97 20.96
N LEU A 329 1.22 -5.39 22.20
CA LEU A 329 2.17 -6.21 22.97
C LEU A 329 2.08 -7.73 22.71
N GLN A 330 1.42 -8.10 21.61
CA GLN A 330 1.20 -9.46 21.16
C GLN A 330 1.37 -9.49 19.64
N PRO A 331 2.60 -9.76 19.14
CA PRO A 331 2.87 -9.78 17.72
C PRO A 331 2.09 -10.89 17.03
N ARG A 332 1.43 -10.51 15.94
CA ARG A 332 0.64 -11.41 15.10
C ARG A 332 1.42 -11.76 13.84
N PRO A 333 1.10 -12.89 13.17
CA PRO A 333 1.66 -13.19 11.85
C PRO A 333 1.63 -11.97 10.93
N VAL A 334 2.77 -11.68 10.33
CA VAL A 334 2.95 -10.52 9.46
C VAL A 334 2.30 -10.69 8.09
N VAL A 335 2.04 -11.94 7.72
CA VAL A 335 1.41 -12.34 6.47
C VAL A 335 0.26 -13.29 6.81
N LEU A 336 -0.89 -13.08 6.17
CA LEU A 336 -2.05 -13.93 6.33
C LEU A 336 -1.85 -15.18 5.44
N PRO A 337 -1.89 -16.39 6.00
CA PRO A 337 -2.02 -17.59 5.18
C PRO A 337 -3.38 -17.56 4.45
N ASN A 338 -3.42 -18.07 3.21
CA ASN A 338 -4.63 -18.19 2.39
C ASN A 338 -5.31 -16.87 1.97
N THR A 339 -4.52 -15.90 1.51
CA THR A 339 -4.99 -14.75 0.75
C THR A 339 -6.05 -15.08 -0.30
N PRO A 340 -7.25 -14.50 -0.21
CA PRO A 340 -8.18 -14.51 -1.33
C PRO A 340 -7.68 -13.64 -2.51
N THR A 341 -7.61 -14.22 -3.70
CA THR A 341 -7.21 -13.55 -4.96
C THR A 341 -8.33 -13.55 -6.00
N LEU A 342 -8.33 -12.55 -6.88
CA LEU A 342 -9.24 -12.45 -8.03
C LEU A 342 -8.54 -11.74 -9.19
N ARG A 343 -8.56 -12.34 -10.37
CA ARG A 343 -7.91 -11.82 -11.58
C ARG A 343 -8.78 -12.01 -12.82
N ILE A 344 -8.75 -11.03 -13.72
CA ILE A 344 -9.21 -11.19 -15.10
C ILE A 344 -8.07 -11.86 -15.88
N THR A 345 -8.31 -13.04 -16.47
CA THR A 345 -7.31 -13.85 -17.17
C THR A 345 -7.39 -13.72 -18.69
N ALA A 346 -8.55 -13.36 -19.23
CA ALA A 346 -8.72 -13.10 -20.65
C ALA A 346 -9.92 -12.17 -20.93
N VAL A 347 -9.83 -11.42 -22.03
CA VAL A 347 -10.89 -10.56 -22.57
C VAL A 347 -11.10 -10.95 -24.03
N GLY A 348 -12.31 -11.38 -24.39
CA GLY A 348 -12.63 -11.80 -25.76
C GLY A 348 -11.74 -12.92 -26.30
N GLY A 349 -11.25 -13.80 -25.42
CA GLY A 349 -10.31 -14.89 -25.77
C GLY A 349 -8.83 -14.47 -25.80
N VAL A 350 -8.50 -13.18 -25.67
CA VAL A 350 -7.12 -12.70 -25.61
C VAL A 350 -6.66 -12.68 -24.15
N SER A 351 -5.55 -13.36 -23.84
CA SER A 351 -5.01 -13.44 -22.48
C SER A 351 -4.59 -12.06 -21.97
N THR A 352 -4.92 -11.76 -20.72
CA THR A 352 -4.42 -10.56 -20.05
C THR A 352 -3.01 -10.79 -19.51
N PRO A 353 -2.17 -9.74 -19.43
CA PRO A 353 -0.95 -9.78 -18.65
C PRO A 353 -1.20 -10.20 -17.19
N THR A 354 -0.19 -10.78 -16.54
CA THR A 354 -0.24 -11.12 -15.11
C THR A 354 -0.43 -9.89 -14.21
N THR A 355 -0.01 -8.73 -14.71
CA THR A 355 -0.11 -7.42 -14.05
C THR A 355 -0.62 -6.38 -15.05
N PRO A 356 -1.95 -6.22 -15.22
CA PRO A 356 -2.52 -5.22 -16.11
C PRO A 356 -2.17 -3.80 -15.65
N ALA A 357 -1.68 -2.96 -16.56
CA ALA A 357 -1.33 -1.56 -16.31
C ALA A 357 -2.56 -0.68 -16.08
N ALA A 358 -3.73 -1.09 -16.60
CA ALA A 358 -5.00 -0.37 -16.54
C ALA A 358 -4.88 1.09 -16.98
N SER A 359 -4.23 1.30 -18.13
CA SER A 359 -4.02 2.60 -18.75
C SER A 359 -4.96 2.80 -19.94
N PHE A 360 -5.42 4.04 -20.14
CA PHE A 360 -6.11 4.43 -21.37
C PHE A 360 -5.16 4.72 -22.53
N GLY A 361 -3.87 4.93 -22.26
CA GLY A 361 -2.89 5.33 -23.27
C GLY A 361 -2.11 4.16 -23.90
N ILE A 362 -1.86 3.10 -23.12
CA ILE A 362 -1.21 1.88 -23.60
C ILE A 362 -2.12 0.70 -23.23
N PRO A 363 -2.76 0.04 -24.20
CA PRO A 363 -3.71 -1.04 -23.91
C PRO A 363 -2.99 -2.30 -23.43
N ASP A 364 -3.50 -2.90 -22.35
CA ASP A 364 -3.04 -4.21 -21.84
C ASP A 364 -3.44 -5.36 -22.76
N VAL A 365 -4.58 -5.19 -23.45
CA VAL A 365 -5.16 -6.15 -24.39
C VAL A 365 -5.69 -5.38 -25.59
N VAL A 366 -5.33 -5.82 -26.79
CA VAL A 366 -5.91 -5.33 -28.05
C VAL A 366 -6.82 -6.42 -28.59
N LEU A 367 -8.10 -6.09 -28.76
CA LEU A 367 -9.08 -7.04 -29.29
C LEU A 367 -9.08 -7.01 -30.84
N PRO A 368 -9.35 -8.16 -31.50
CA PRO A 368 -9.55 -8.18 -32.95
C PRO A 368 -10.67 -7.23 -33.39
N ALA A 369 -10.50 -6.56 -34.54
CA ALA A 369 -11.51 -5.64 -35.08
C ALA A 369 -12.87 -6.30 -35.38
N THR A 370 -12.90 -7.63 -35.50
CA THR A 370 -14.11 -8.44 -35.70
C THR A 370 -14.84 -8.78 -34.40
N THR A 371 -14.35 -8.32 -33.24
CA THR A 371 -14.96 -8.62 -31.95
C THR A 371 -16.32 -7.93 -31.83
N THR A 372 -17.38 -8.72 -31.64
CA THR A 372 -18.75 -8.22 -31.46
C THR A 372 -19.19 -8.31 -29.99
N ASN A 373 -20.03 -7.39 -29.57
CA ASN A 373 -20.66 -7.46 -28.24
C ASN A 373 -21.74 -8.57 -28.20
N PRO A 374 -21.97 -9.22 -27.04
CA PRO A 374 -21.22 -9.05 -25.79
C PRO A 374 -19.87 -9.79 -25.79
N VAL A 375 -18.86 -9.19 -25.14
CA VAL A 375 -17.51 -9.74 -25.01
C VAL A 375 -17.37 -10.56 -23.73
N GLN A 376 -16.84 -11.78 -23.85
CA GLN A 376 -16.61 -12.67 -22.71
C GLN A 376 -15.37 -12.25 -21.92
N ILE A 377 -15.50 -12.21 -20.60
CA ILE A 377 -14.43 -11.95 -19.63
C ILE A 377 -14.20 -13.23 -18.82
N SER A 378 -12.96 -13.74 -18.84
CA SER A 378 -12.54 -14.90 -18.06
C SER A 378 -11.92 -14.47 -16.74
N LEU A 379 -12.31 -15.13 -15.65
CA LEU A 379 -11.92 -14.82 -14.28
C LEU A 379 -11.26 -16.04 -13.64
N ALA A 380 -10.23 -15.79 -12.82
CA ALA A 380 -9.64 -16.77 -11.92
C ALA A 380 -9.57 -16.22 -10.49
N ALA A 381 -9.80 -17.08 -9.51
CA ALA A 381 -9.75 -16.74 -8.10
C ALA A 381 -9.16 -17.88 -7.27
N ALA A 382 -8.56 -17.54 -6.14
CA ALA A 382 -8.11 -18.49 -5.12
C ALA A 382 -8.55 -18.02 -3.74
N GLN A 383 -8.79 -18.96 -2.84
CA GLN A 383 -9.31 -18.74 -1.47
C GLN A 383 -10.60 -17.90 -1.43
N VAL A 384 -11.43 -18.03 -2.48
CA VAL A 384 -12.78 -17.46 -2.55
C VAL A 384 -13.79 -18.62 -2.48
N PRO A 385 -14.85 -18.53 -1.65
CA PRO A 385 -15.88 -19.56 -1.60
C PRO A 385 -16.49 -19.84 -2.98
N LEU A 386 -16.61 -21.13 -3.32
CA LEU A 386 -17.26 -21.55 -4.56
C LEU A 386 -18.72 -21.07 -4.59
N GLY A 387 -19.24 -20.82 -5.79
CA GLY A 387 -20.56 -20.23 -6.00
C GLY A 387 -20.62 -18.70 -5.85
N THR A 388 -19.57 -18.06 -5.34
CA THR A 388 -19.48 -16.58 -5.28
C THR A 388 -19.52 -16.00 -6.70
N THR A 389 -20.43 -15.05 -6.95
CA THR A 389 -20.53 -14.31 -8.20
C THR A 389 -19.63 -13.06 -8.19
N VAL A 390 -19.07 -12.70 -9.34
CA VAL A 390 -18.17 -11.56 -9.52
C VAL A 390 -18.86 -10.48 -10.35
N ILE A 391 -18.87 -9.24 -9.86
CA ILE A 391 -19.25 -8.05 -10.61
C ILE A 391 -18.09 -7.66 -11.51
N VAL A 392 -18.31 -7.60 -12.83
CA VAL A 392 -17.37 -7.09 -13.82
C VAL A 392 -17.87 -5.74 -14.34
N SER A 393 -17.03 -4.71 -14.27
CA SER A 393 -17.37 -3.34 -14.65
C SER A 393 -16.40 -2.82 -15.71
N VAL A 394 -16.92 -2.03 -16.65
CA VAL A 394 -16.18 -1.44 -17.77
C VAL A 394 -16.28 0.07 -17.64
N LYS A 395 -15.13 0.72 -17.54
CA LYS A 395 -14.98 2.17 -17.59
C LYS A 395 -14.54 2.57 -18.99
N ALA A 396 -15.44 3.21 -19.74
CA ALA A 396 -15.16 3.77 -21.05
C ALA A 396 -14.25 5.02 -20.92
N LEU A 397 -13.39 5.28 -21.92
CA LEU A 397 -12.61 6.53 -21.98
C LEU A 397 -13.51 7.78 -21.98
N THR A 398 -14.61 7.73 -22.72
CA THR A 398 -15.68 8.73 -22.76
C THR A 398 -17.06 8.05 -22.69
N GLY A 399 -18.08 8.74 -22.16
CA GLY A 399 -19.44 8.21 -22.06
C GLY A 399 -19.68 7.24 -20.90
N ALA A 400 -20.84 6.56 -20.91
CA ALA A 400 -21.24 5.64 -19.85
C ALA A 400 -20.54 4.28 -19.98
N GLY A 401 -20.18 3.70 -18.83
CA GLY A 401 -19.65 2.34 -18.74
C GLY A 401 -20.73 1.26 -18.76
N SER A 402 -20.33 0.01 -18.58
CA SER A 402 -21.24 -1.13 -18.42
C SER A 402 -20.82 -1.99 -17.22
N SER A 403 -21.75 -2.79 -16.68
CA SER A 403 -21.44 -3.72 -15.59
C SER A 403 -22.35 -4.95 -15.66
N THR A 404 -21.81 -6.12 -15.31
CA THR A 404 -22.54 -7.40 -15.30
C THR A 404 -22.06 -8.28 -14.14
N LEU A 405 -22.85 -9.29 -13.78
CA LEU A 405 -22.40 -10.38 -12.92
C LEU A 405 -21.83 -11.53 -13.76
N SER A 406 -20.88 -12.26 -13.19
CA SER A 406 -20.40 -13.55 -13.68
C SER A 406 -21.32 -14.68 -13.22
N GLY A 407 -21.12 -15.88 -13.80
CA GLY A 407 -21.52 -17.12 -13.12
C GLY A 407 -20.79 -17.29 -11.77
N GLY A 408 -21.29 -18.19 -10.92
CA GLY A 408 -20.61 -18.52 -9.66
C GLY A 408 -19.25 -19.16 -9.90
N LEU A 409 -18.26 -18.82 -9.06
CA LEU A 409 -16.91 -19.43 -9.12
C LEU A 409 -16.99 -20.96 -8.96
N ALA A 410 -16.42 -21.69 -9.90
CA ALA A 410 -16.41 -23.16 -9.93
C ALA A 410 -14.97 -23.72 -9.94
N GLY A 411 -14.79 -24.96 -9.49
CA GLY A 411 -13.48 -25.60 -9.34
C GLY A 411 -13.18 -25.95 -7.89
N THR A 412 -12.02 -25.54 -7.39
CA THR A 412 -11.61 -25.73 -5.99
C THR A 412 -11.44 -24.38 -5.30
N VAL A 413 -11.47 -24.34 -3.96
CA VAL A 413 -11.20 -23.10 -3.22
C VAL A 413 -9.79 -22.57 -3.52
N ALA A 414 -8.80 -23.45 -3.71
CA ALA A 414 -7.43 -23.06 -4.05
C ALA A 414 -7.27 -22.54 -5.49
N SER A 415 -8.17 -22.92 -6.40
CA SER A 415 -8.17 -22.49 -7.79
C SER A 415 -9.57 -22.64 -8.38
N SER A 416 -10.24 -21.52 -8.61
CA SER A 416 -11.60 -21.43 -9.14
C SER A 416 -11.67 -20.44 -10.29
N THR A 417 -12.66 -20.62 -11.16
CA THR A 417 -12.87 -19.77 -12.35
C THR A 417 -14.33 -19.41 -12.55
N ALA A 418 -14.57 -18.30 -13.26
CA ALA A 418 -15.89 -17.87 -13.69
C ALA A 418 -15.79 -17.08 -15.00
N THR A 419 -16.94 -16.90 -15.67
CA THR A 419 -17.04 -16.05 -16.86
C THR A 419 -18.17 -15.04 -16.73
N ALA A 420 -17.98 -13.85 -17.29
CA ALA A 420 -19.00 -12.81 -17.42
C ALA A 420 -19.07 -12.31 -18.87
N SER A 421 -20.22 -11.84 -19.33
CA SER A 421 -20.40 -11.28 -20.68
C SER A 421 -20.77 -9.81 -20.59
N VAL A 422 -19.91 -8.92 -21.12
CA VAL A 422 -20.01 -7.47 -20.93
C VAL A 422 -20.04 -6.72 -22.25
N THR A 423 -20.65 -5.54 -22.28
CA THR A 423 -20.62 -4.65 -23.45
C THR A 423 -19.41 -3.71 -23.37
N LEU A 424 -18.50 -3.80 -24.34
CA LEU A 424 -17.34 -2.92 -24.46
C LEU A 424 -17.56 -1.84 -25.54
N PRO A 425 -17.11 -0.60 -25.32
CA PRO A 425 -16.94 0.37 -26.41
C PRO A 425 -15.92 -0.17 -27.42
N THR A 426 -16.27 -0.19 -28.71
CA THR A 426 -15.41 -0.77 -29.77
C THR A 426 -14.55 0.26 -30.50
N ASN A 427 -14.80 1.55 -30.29
CA ASN A 427 -14.14 2.66 -30.98
C ASN A 427 -13.22 3.48 -30.06
N GLN A 428 -12.99 3.03 -28.83
CA GLN A 428 -12.19 3.73 -27.83
C GLN A 428 -11.61 2.76 -26.79
N PRO A 429 -10.49 3.10 -26.14
CA PRO A 429 -9.99 2.35 -25.00
C PRO A 429 -10.99 2.27 -23.84
N SER A 430 -10.92 1.19 -23.08
CA SER A 430 -11.69 1.01 -21.84
C SER A 430 -10.87 0.28 -20.78
N ILE A 431 -11.26 0.43 -19.52
CA ILE A 431 -10.66 -0.25 -18.39
C ILE A 431 -11.68 -1.20 -17.80
N ILE A 432 -11.31 -2.47 -17.62
CA ILE A 432 -12.17 -3.51 -17.05
C ILE A 432 -11.72 -3.79 -15.61
N THR A 433 -12.67 -3.84 -14.68
CA THR A 433 -12.45 -4.21 -13.28
C THR A 433 -13.37 -5.37 -12.90
N ALA A 434 -12.97 -6.15 -11.89
CA ALA A 434 -13.76 -7.26 -11.39
C ALA A 434 -13.80 -7.23 -9.86
N SER A 435 -14.92 -7.59 -9.23
CA SER A 435 -15.04 -7.63 -7.77
C SER A 435 -16.06 -8.64 -7.26
N ALA A 436 -15.80 -9.28 -6.13
CA ALA A 436 -16.64 -10.29 -5.49
C ALA A 436 -16.90 -9.92 -4.02
N THR A 437 -18.01 -10.34 -3.40
CA THR A 437 -18.22 -10.21 -1.94
C THR A 437 -18.76 -11.53 -1.40
N PHE A 438 -18.22 -12.04 -0.29
CA PHE A 438 -18.62 -13.30 0.34
C PHE A 438 -18.47 -13.26 1.87
N ASP A 439 -19.14 -14.17 2.57
CA ASP A 439 -19.05 -14.29 4.03
C ASP A 439 -17.73 -14.95 4.47
N LEU A 440 -17.11 -14.45 5.54
CA LEU A 440 -15.92 -15.06 6.10
C LEU A 440 -16.32 -16.24 7.00
N VAL A 441 -16.31 -17.47 6.48
CA VAL A 441 -16.58 -18.66 7.29
C VAL A 441 -15.32 -18.99 8.09
N ALA A 442 -15.43 -19.02 9.42
CA ALA A 442 -14.32 -19.42 10.30
C ALA A 442 -13.89 -20.85 9.99
N SER A 443 -12.78 -21.03 9.27
CA SER A 443 -12.20 -22.35 9.03
C SER A 443 -11.36 -22.80 10.22
N SER A 444 -11.72 -23.96 10.77
CA SER A 444 -10.91 -24.83 11.65
C SER A 444 -9.88 -24.14 12.54
N GLY A 445 -10.32 -23.64 13.70
CA GLY A 445 -9.45 -23.31 14.84
C GLY A 445 -8.94 -21.87 14.93
N GLN A 446 -9.20 -21.03 13.92
CA GLN A 446 -9.03 -19.58 14.06
C GLN A 446 -10.39 -18.99 14.46
N GLY A 447 -10.45 -18.41 15.67
CA GLY A 447 -11.67 -17.77 16.19
C GLY A 447 -12.19 -16.63 15.31
N PRO A 448 -13.30 -15.98 15.69
CA PRO A 448 -13.92 -14.92 14.89
C PRO A 448 -12.91 -13.84 14.49
N PHE A 449 -12.93 -13.45 13.22
CA PHE A 449 -12.01 -12.43 12.70
C PHE A 449 -12.46 -11.05 13.16
N TYR A 450 -11.57 -10.26 13.74
CA TYR A 450 -11.86 -8.90 14.20
C TYR A 450 -11.02 -7.88 13.44
N ALA A 451 -11.68 -6.88 12.88
CA ALA A 451 -11.07 -5.71 12.30
C ALA A 451 -11.48 -4.49 13.14
N GLU A 452 -10.49 -3.76 13.64
CA GLU A 452 -10.68 -2.61 14.54
C GLU A 452 -11.50 -2.89 15.82
N GLY A 453 -11.35 -4.09 16.38
CA GLY A 453 -12.07 -4.51 17.59
C GLY A 453 -13.50 -4.99 17.33
N GLU A 454 -13.94 -4.95 16.07
CA GLU A 454 -15.28 -5.38 15.65
C GLU A 454 -15.20 -6.66 14.80
N ARG A 455 -16.17 -7.55 14.98
CA ARG A 455 -16.23 -8.81 14.22
C ARG A 455 -16.47 -8.53 12.75
N VAL A 456 -15.67 -9.15 11.89
CA VAL A 456 -15.83 -9.14 10.43
C VAL A 456 -16.81 -10.23 10.04
N GLU A 457 -17.78 -9.87 9.20
CA GLU A 457 -18.79 -10.80 8.69
C GLU A 457 -18.60 -11.12 7.22
N ARG A 458 -18.17 -10.13 6.42
CA ARG A 458 -18.03 -10.27 4.97
C ARG A 458 -16.67 -9.81 4.48
N VAL A 459 -16.27 -10.32 3.33
CA VAL A 459 -15.07 -9.96 2.57
C VAL A 459 -15.47 -9.60 1.16
N ARG A 460 -15.11 -8.40 0.72
CA ARG A 460 -15.14 -7.99 -0.68
C ARG A 460 -13.75 -8.07 -1.29
N ILE A 461 -13.62 -8.55 -2.51
CA ILE A 461 -12.39 -8.63 -3.27
C ILE A 461 -12.55 -7.86 -4.57
N ALA A 462 -11.53 -7.17 -5.07
CA ALA A 462 -11.54 -6.52 -6.37
C ALA A 462 -10.20 -6.67 -7.11
N ALA A 463 -10.22 -7.12 -8.36
CA ALA A 463 -9.11 -6.92 -9.29
C ALA A 463 -9.00 -5.42 -9.60
N SER A 464 -7.93 -4.76 -9.14
CA SER A 464 -7.78 -3.31 -9.20
C SER A 464 -7.04 -2.80 -10.45
N LEU A 465 -7.22 -1.52 -10.77
CA LEU A 465 -6.45 -0.81 -11.80
C LEU A 465 -4.96 -0.76 -11.41
N GLY A 466 -4.06 -1.28 -12.26
CA GLY A 466 -2.62 -1.14 -12.08
C GLY A 466 -1.96 -2.22 -11.22
N GLY A 467 -2.64 -3.33 -10.96
CA GLY A 467 -2.06 -4.53 -10.35
C GLY A 467 -2.45 -4.80 -8.88
N ALA A 468 -2.44 -6.10 -8.56
CA ALA A 468 -2.88 -6.78 -7.35
C ALA A 468 -4.39 -6.77 -7.02
N THR A 469 -4.83 -7.90 -6.44
CA THR A 469 -6.17 -8.10 -5.89
C THR A 469 -6.31 -7.28 -4.61
N ARG A 470 -7.38 -6.47 -4.51
CA ARG A 470 -7.81 -5.78 -3.30
C ARG A 470 -8.77 -6.67 -2.53
N VAL A 471 -8.66 -6.73 -1.21
CA VAL A 471 -9.63 -7.33 -0.29
C VAL A 471 -10.25 -6.18 0.56
N THR A 472 -11.40 -6.38 1.16
CA THR A 472 -12.11 -5.41 2.00
C THR A 472 -12.95 -6.21 2.98
N TYR A 473 -12.57 -6.22 4.25
CA TYR A 473 -13.39 -6.74 5.32
C TYR A 473 -14.61 -5.83 5.54
N ILE A 474 -15.77 -6.40 5.83
CA ILE A 474 -16.99 -5.69 6.18
C ILE A 474 -17.41 -6.19 7.56
N THR A 475 -17.46 -5.30 8.54
CA THR A 475 -17.80 -5.64 9.93
C THR A 475 -19.29 -5.91 10.11
N ALA A 476 -19.67 -6.43 11.27
CA ALA A 476 -21.06 -6.69 11.65
C ALA A 476 -21.95 -5.43 11.60
N SER A 477 -21.39 -4.24 11.86
CA SER A 477 -22.08 -2.95 11.67
C SER A 477 -22.14 -2.48 10.21
N GLY A 478 -21.58 -3.23 9.27
CA GLY A 478 -21.52 -2.88 7.85
C GLY A 478 -20.36 -1.97 7.48
N ARG A 479 -19.40 -1.75 8.39
CA ARG A 479 -18.24 -0.88 8.13
C ARG A 479 -17.26 -1.56 7.18
N GLU A 480 -16.93 -0.89 6.08
CA GLU A 480 -15.95 -1.40 5.11
C GLU A 480 -14.51 -1.05 5.53
N ILE A 481 -13.66 -2.06 5.55
CA ILE A 481 -12.28 -2.04 6.02
C ILE A 481 -11.41 -2.70 4.95
N ALA A 482 -10.77 -1.91 4.08
CA ALA A 482 -9.90 -2.42 3.03
C ALA A 482 -8.72 -3.23 3.58
N ALA A 483 -8.46 -4.40 3.01
CA ALA A 483 -7.30 -5.23 3.26
C ALA A 483 -6.69 -5.57 1.89
N ALA A 484 -5.43 -5.32 1.55
CA ALA A 484 -4.91 -6.02 0.33
C ALA A 484 -4.75 -7.54 0.62
N LEU A 485 -3.93 -8.29 -0.10
CA LEU A 485 -3.15 -9.40 0.47
C LEU A 485 -1.92 -9.68 -0.41
N LEU A 486 -0.94 -10.42 0.14
CA LEU A 486 0.28 -10.90 -0.52
C LEU A 486 -0.05 -12.11 -1.42
N GLN A 487 0.56 -12.18 -2.60
CA GLN A 487 0.47 -13.36 -3.50
C GLN A 487 1.22 -14.54 -2.91
#